data_AF-A0A6P2BCP5-F1
#
_entry.id   AF-A0A6P2BCP5-F1
#
_cell.length_a   1.000
_cell.length_b   1.000
_cell.length_c   1.000
_cell.angle_alpha   90.00
_cell.angle_beta   90.00
_cell.angle_gamma   90.00
#
_symmetry.space_group_name_H-M   'P 1'
#
loop_
_entity.id
_entity.type
_entity.pdbx_description
1 polymer ?
#
loop_
_entity_poly.entity_id
_entity_poly.type
_entity_poly.pdbx_seq_one_letter_code
_entity_poly.pdbx_strand_id
1 'polypeptide(L)'
;RRLWIQTDMPESSVNRDPYTSLGNNAMLAADPDSGELRRFLTGPVGQEITGCVSTPDQSTLFINVQHPGGGVTSAEQFAAGEHSSHWPDGGDSIPRSATVAIRKRGGGKVGS
;
A
#
# COMPACT_ATOMS: atom_id res chain seq x y z
N ARG A 1 15.55 14.70 7.02
CA ARG A 1 14.15 14.42 7.48
C ARG A 1 13.41 13.74 6.32
N ARG A 2 12.28 13.04 6.54
CA ARG A 2 11.54 12.37 5.46
C ARG A 2 10.10 12.84 5.43
N LEU A 3 9.57 13.06 4.23
CA LEU A 3 8.14 13.19 3.99
C LEU A 3 7.64 11.88 3.37
N TRP A 4 6.65 11.26 4.02
CA TRP A 4 5.99 10.08 3.51
C TRP A 4 4.80 10.49 2.64
N ILE A 5 4.71 9.93 1.44
CA ILE A 5 3.65 10.19 0.47
C ILE A 5 2.95 8.88 0.19
N GLN A 6 1.63 8.84 0.34
CA GLN A 6 0.81 7.65 0.10
C GLN A 6 -0.15 7.94 -1.06
N THR A 7 -0.44 6.94 -1.89
CA THR A 7 -1.27 7.12 -3.09
C THR A 7 -2.59 6.38 -2.98
N ASP A 8 -3.62 7.03 -3.49
CA ASP A 8 -4.97 6.51 -3.73
C ASP A 8 -5.39 6.86 -5.15
N MET A 9 -4.80 6.15 -6.12
CA MET A 9 -5.28 6.16 -7.49
C MET A 9 -6.55 5.32 -7.55
N PRO A 10 -7.64 5.84 -8.15
CA PRO A 10 -8.87 5.10 -8.26
C PRO A 10 -8.65 3.83 -9.07
N GLU A 11 -9.33 2.75 -8.71
CA GLU A 11 -9.13 1.43 -9.29
C GLU A 11 -9.58 1.36 -10.75
N SER A 12 -10.42 2.32 -11.17
CA SER A 12 -10.74 2.54 -12.57
C SER A 12 -9.53 2.98 -13.42
N SER A 13 -8.46 3.45 -12.80
CA SER A 13 -7.24 3.97 -13.43
C SER A 13 -5.99 3.13 -13.16
N VAL A 14 -5.93 2.43 -12.02
CA VAL A 14 -4.78 1.57 -11.64
C VAL A 14 -4.52 0.50 -12.71
N ASN A 15 -3.25 0.34 -13.10
CA ASN A 15 -2.81 -0.60 -14.15
C ASN A 15 -3.52 -0.41 -15.52
N ARG A 16 -4.04 0.79 -15.80
CA ARG A 16 -4.63 1.14 -17.10
C ARG A 16 -3.93 2.35 -17.70
N ASP A 17 -3.99 2.49 -19.02
CA ASP A 17 -3.39 3.64 -19.69
C ASP A 17 -4.07 4.96 -19.25
N PRO A 18 -3.30 6.05 -19.06
CA PRO A 18 -1.85 6.19 -19.26
C PRO A 18 -0.99 5.81 -18.03
N TYR A 19 -1.59 5.24 -16.98
CA TYR A 19 -0.98 5.00 -15.67
C TYR A 19 -0.40 3.59 -15.49
N THR A 20 -0.39 2.75 -16.52
CA THR A 20 0.10 1.37 -16.49
C THR A 20 1.51 1.25 -15.89
N SER A 21 2.38 2.24 -16.12
CA SER A 21 3.75 2.28 -15.58
C SER A 21 3.85 2.56 -14.08
N LEU A 22 2.79 3.09 -13.46
CA LEU A 22 2.78 3.41 -12.03
C LEU A 22 2.50 2.17 -11.17
N GLY A 23 1.75 1.21 -11.70
CA GLY A 23 1.37 -0.02 -10.99
C GLY A 23 0.25 0.19 -9.97
N ASN A 24 0.19 -0.68 -8.97
CA ASN A 24 -0.71 -0.51 -7.82
C ASN A 24 -0.31 0.71 -6.97
N ASN A 25 -1.22 1.15 -6.12
CA ASN A 25 -0.96 2.19 -5.13
C ASN A 25 0.26 1.87 -4.24
N ALA A 26 0.95 2.92 -3.83
CA ALA A 26 2.28 2.85 -3.28
C ALA A 26 2.47 3.86 -2.14
N MET A 27 3.59 3.70 -1.43
CA MET A 27 4.12 4.72 -0.55
C MET A 27 5.53 5.09 -1.00
N LEU A 28 5.79 6.40 -1.06
CA LEU A 28 7.06 6.98 -1.42
C LEU A 28 7.66 7.70 -0.21
N ALA A 29 8.99 7.80 -0.20
CA ALA A 29 9.73 8.66 0.69
C ALA A 29 10.34 9.80 -0.12
N ALA A 30 10.12 11.03 0.33
CA ALA A 30 10.72 12.23 -0.23
C ALA A 30 11.72 12.84 0.76
N ASP A 31 12.83 13.34 0.22
CA ASP A 31 13.67 14.31 0.90
C ASP A 31 13.14 15.72 0.58
N PRO A 32 12.56 16.45 1.56
CA PRO A 32 11.97 17.76 1.31
C PRO A 32 13.00 18.85 0.97
N ASP A 33 14.29 18.63 1.26
CA ASP A 33 15.33 19.64 1.05
C ASP A 33 15.90 19.54 -0.38
N SER A 34 16.09 18.31 -0.89
CA SER A 34 16.59 18.06 -2.25
C SER A 34 15.50 17.84 -3.30
N GLY A 35 14.28 17.49 -2.87
CA GLY A 35 13.21 17.07 -3.77
C GLY A 35 13.38 15.65 -4.33
N GLU A 36 14.34 14.86 -3.81
CA GLU A 36 14.50 13.47 -4.21
C GLU A 36 13.32 12.62 -3.74
N LEU A 37 12.74 11.81 -4.63
CA LEU A 37 11.69 10.85 -4.32
C LEU A 37 12.15 9.42 -4.61
N ARG A 38 11.83 8.50 -3.70
CA ARG A 38 12.01 7.06 -3.90
C ARG A 38 10.74 6.30 -3.53
N ARG A 39 10.33 5.34 -4.37
CA ARG A 39 9.26 4.40 -4.01
C ARG A 39 9.76 3.48 -2.90
N PHE A 40 9.03 3.46 -1.78
CA PHE A 40 9.39 2.68 -0.60
C PHE A 40 8.68 1.32 -0.56
N LEU A 41 7.40 1.29 -0.93
CA LEU A 41 6.62 0.06 -1.11
C LEU A 41 5.51 0.23 -2.15
N THR A 42 5.02 -0.90 -2.65
CA THR A 42 3.80 -1.03 -3.45
C THR A 42 2.88 -2.01 -2.71
N GLY A 43 1.58 -1.69 -2.60
CA GLY A 43 0.64 -2.58 -1.93
C GLY A 43 0.04 -3.65 -2.84
N PRO A 44 -0.88 -4.48 -2.31
CA PRO A 44 -1.56 -5.53 -3.07
C PRO A 44 -2.48 -4.97 -4.16
N VAL A 45 -3.17 -5.84 -4.89
CA VAL A 45 -4.13 -5.44 -5.92
C VAL A 45 -5.38 -4.78 -5.31
N GLY A 46 -5.92 -3.77 -6.00
CA GLY A 46 -7.21 -3.13 -5.68
C GLY A 46 -7.25 -2.36 -4.36
N GLN A 47 -6.12 -1.88 -3.85
CA GLN A 47 -6.00 -1.21 -2.54
C GLN A 47 -5.57 0.24 -2.67
N GLU A 48 -5.78 1.03 -1.62
CA GLU A 48 -5.02 2.26 -1.35
C GLU A 48 -4.07 2.09 -0.16
N ILE A 49 -2.93 2.79 -0.23
CA ILE A 49 -2.04 2.92 0.92
C ILE A 49 -2.48 4.18 1.67
N THR A 50 -2.80 4.04 2.94
CA THR A 50 -3.34 5.14 3.75
C THR A 50 -2.91 5.00 5.20
N GLY A 51 -3.01 6.07 5.99
CA GLY A 51 -2.55 6.12 7.38
C GLY A 51 -1.02 5.95 7.51
N CYS A 52 -0.38 6.84 8.26
CA CYS A 52 1.06 6.80 8.45
C CYS A 52 1.43 7.31 9.84
N VAL A 53 1.88 6.41 10.71
CA VAL A 53 2.36 6.78 12.06
C VAL A 53 3.62 5.98 12.39
N SER A 54 4.60 6.62 13.01
CA SER A 54 5.83 5.96 13.47
C SER A 54 5.90 5.92 14.98
N THR A 55 6.57 4.91 15.53
CA THR A 55 7.02 4.94 16.92
C THR A 55 7.90 6.18 17.19
N PRO A 56 7.98 6.67 18.44
CA PRO A 56 8.80 7.85 18.76
C PRO A 56 10.29 7.72 18.37
N ASP A 57 10.85 6.52 18.49
CA ASP A 57 12.22 6.17 18.07
C ASP A 57 12.37 5.96 16.55
N GLN A 58 11.26 6.00 15.81
CA GLN A 58 11.13 5.75 14.36
C GLN A 58 11.58 4.36 13.91
N SER A 59 11.67 3.38 14.82
CA SER A 59 12.09 2.01 14.49
C SER A 59 10.97 1.16 13.87
N THR A 60 9.71 1.55 14.09
CA THR A 60 8.54 0.92 13.45
C THR A 60 7.67 1.98 12.79
N LEU A 61 7.32 1.74 11.53
CA LEU A 61 6.38 2.54 10.74
C LEU A 61 5.09 1.72 10.54
N PHE A 62 3.96 2.27 10.96
CA PHE A 62 2.65 1.69 10.75
C PHE A 62 1.95 2.37 9.58
N ILE A 63 1.48 1.57 8.63
CA ILE A 63 0.63 2.01 7.52
C ILE A 63 -0.59 1.12 7.40
N ASN A 64 -1.64 1.58 6.74
CA ASN A 64 -2.80 0.77 6.40
C ASN A 64 -2.80 0.44 4.91
N VAL A 65 -3.24 -0.79 4.62
CA VAL A 65 -3.71 -1.20 3.31
C VAL A 65 -5.23 -1.22 3.41
N GLN A 66 -5.90 -0.33 2.69
CA GLN A 66 -7.36 -0.26 2.69
C GLN A 66 -7.93 -1.04 1.50
N HIS A 67 -9.06 -1.70 1.75
CA HIS A 67 -9.92 -2.38 0.77
C HIS A 67 -9.19 -3.22 -0.29
N PRO A 68 -8.24 -4.11 0.06
CA PRO A 68 -7.58 -4.95 -0.94
C PRO A 68 -8.59 -5.69 -1.82
N GLY A 69 -8.41 -5.62 -3.14
CA GLY A 69 -9.35 -6.14 -4.14
C GLY A 69 -10.55 -5.25 -4.45
N GLY A 70 -10.66 -4.08 -3.80
CA GLY A 70 -11.65 -3.04 -4.08
C GLY A 70 -11.57 -2.55 -5.52
N GLY A 71 -12.72 -2.19 -6.09
CA GLY A 71 -12.87 -1.71 -7.47
C GLY A 71 -12.48 -2.69 -8.59
N VAL A 72 -11.85 -3.82 -8.26
CA VAL A 72 -11.48 -4.91 -9.17
C VAL A 72 -12.44 -6.10 -9.01
N THR A 73 -12.85 -6.39 -7.78
CA THR A 73 -13.86 -7.41 -7.48
C THR A 73 -15.25 -6.76 -7.46
N SER A 74 -16.17 -7.20 -8.32
CA SER A 74 -17.57 -6.76 -8.26
C SER A 74 -18.28 -7.31 -7.02
N ALA A 75 -19.44 -6.75 -6.67
CA ALA A 75 -20.24 -7.25 -5.55
C ALA A 75 -20.71 -8.71 -5.82
N GLU A 76 -21.06 -9.02 -7.06
CA GLU A 76 -21.49 -10.36 -7.48
C GLU A 76 -20.33 -11.37 -7.39
N GLN A 77 -19.14 -10.99 -7.87
CA GLN A 77 -17.93 -11.81 -7.75
C GLN A 77 -17.56 -12.05 -6.29
N PHE A 78 -17.62 -10.99 -5.47
CA PHE A 78 -17.36 -11.11 -4.04
C PHE A 78 -18.34 -12.07 -3.37
N ALA A 79 -19.63 -11.99 -3.70
CA ALA A 79 -20.66 -12.90 -3.19
C ALA A 79 -20.48 -14.35 -3.68
N ALA A 80 -19.90 -14.55 -4.86
CA ALA A 80 -19.55 -15.86 -5.41
C ALA A 80 -18.24 -16.45 -4.85
N GLY A 81 -17.50 -15.70 -4.01
CA GLY A 81 -16.18 -16.11 -3.51
C GLY A 81 -15.04 -15.92 -4.52
N GLU A 82 -15.28 -15.21 -5.61
CA GLU A 82 -14.30 -14.90 -6.64
C GLU A 82 -13.58 -13.60 -6.29
N HIS A 83 -12.50 -13.68 -5.51
CA HIS A 83 -11.77 -12.50 -5.05
C HIS A 83 -10.56 -12.21 -5.94
N SER A 84 -10.37 -10.94 -6.33
CA SER A 84 -9.18 -10.52 -7.08
C SER A 84 -7.93 -10.38 -6.19
N SER A 85 -8.12 -10.22 -4.88
CA SER A 85 -7.07 -10.14 -3.88
C SER A 85 -7.35 -11.15 -2.78
N HIS A 86 -6.27 -11.71 -2.22
CA HIS A 86 -6.31 -12.57 -1.04
C HIS A 86 -5.36 -12.05 0.05
N TRP A 87 -4.96 -10.78 -0.04
CA TRP A 87 -4.11 -10.17 0.98
C TRP A 87 -4.92 -9.93 2.27
N PRO A 88 -4.34 -10.14 3.47
CA PRO A 88 -2.93 -10.47 3.74
C PRO A 88 -2.59 -11.96 3.78
N ASP A 89 -3.59 -12.83 3.95
CA ASP A 89 -3.36 -14.23 4.33
C ASP A 89 -2.99 -15.14 3.14
N GLY A 90 -3.22 -14.69 1.90
CA GLY A 90 -2.94 -15.42 0.66
C GLY A 90 -3.92 -16.56 0.39
N GLY A 91 -3.56 -17.45 -0.54
CA GLY A 91 -4.42 -18.58 -0.93
C GLY A 91 -5.78 -18.12 -1.45
N ASP A 92 -6.85 -18.76 -0.99
CA ASP A 92 -8.24 -18.43 -1.32
C ASP A 92 -8.92 -17.59 -0.22
N SER A 93 -8.14 -16.91 0.63
CA SER A 93 -8.69 -16.15 1.76
C SER A 93 -9.49 -14.93 1.30
N ILE A 94 -10.50 -14.56 2.08
CA ILE A 94 -11.25 -13.33 1.85
C ILE A 94 -10.31 -12.14 2.13
N PRO A 95 -10.18 -11.16 1.20
CA PRO A 95 -9.29 -10.03 1.39
C PRO A 95 -9.73 -9.16 2.58
N ARG A 96 -8.76 -8.65 3.33
CA ARG A 96 -9.00 -7.88 4.55
C ARG A 96 -8.10 -6.66 4.61
N SER A 97 -8.68 -5.49 4.89
CA SER A 97 -7.90 -4.32 5.29
C SER A 97 -7.07 -4.64 6.54
N ALA A 98 -5.84 -4.14 6.61
CA ALA A 98 -5.01 -4.32 7.79
C ALA A 98 -3.98 -3.20 7.97
N THR A 99 -3.57 -3.01 9.22
CA THR A 99 -2.42 -2.20 9.59
C THR A 99 -1.15 -3.05 9.52
N VAL A 100 -0.15 -2.57 8.78
CA VAL A 100 1.15 -3.21 8.59
C VAL A 100 2.19 -2.52 9.47
N ALA A 101 2.94 -3.31 10.25
CA ALA A 101 4.10 -2.84 11.01
C ALA A 101 5.39 -3.08 10.22
N ILE A 102 5.96 -2.02 9.66
CA ILE A 102 7.19 -2.06 8.86
C ILE A 102 8.39 -1.79 9.77
N ARG A 103 9.39 -2.68 9.70
CA ARG A 103 10.62 -2.61 10.50
C ARG A 103 11.84 -2.89 9.63
N LYS A 104 12.95 -2.19 9.90
CA LYS A 104 14.23 -2.44 9.25
C LYS A 104 14.85 -3.72 9.83
N ARG A 105 15.28 -4.65 8.97
CA ARG A 105 16.05 -5.84 9.41
C ARG A 105 17.35 -5.36 10.06
N GLY A 106 17.69 -5.89 11.23
CA GLY A 106 18.81 -5.41 12.04
C GLY A 106 18.52 -4.16 12.87
N GLY A 107 17.28 -3.64 12.85
CA GLY A 107 16.87 -2.48 13.65
C GLY A 107 17.26 -1.13 13.05
N GLY A 108 17.08 -0.08 13.84
CA GLY A 108 17.27 1.31 13.43
C GLY A 108 16.03 1.94 12.79
N LYS A 109 16.16 3.19 12.36
CA LYS A 109 15.05 3.99 11.85
C LYS A 109 14.58 3.46 10.50
N VAL A 110 13.26 3.44 10.28
CA VAL A 110 12.69 3.08 8.98
C VAL A 110 13.05 4.15 7.94
N GLY A 111 13.58 3.73 6.79
CA GLY A 111 14.00 4.63 5.71
C GLY A 111 15.32 5.37 5.94
N SER A 112 16.16 4.91 6.88
CA SER A 112 17.57 5.33 7.02
C SER A 112 18.54 4.36 6.38
#